data_AF-A0A0F7ZNB5-F1
#
_entry.id   AF-A0A0F7ZNB5-F1
#
_cell.length_a   1.000
_cell.length_b   1.000
_cell.length_c   1.000
_cell.angle_alpha   90.00
_cell.angle_beta   90.00
_cell.angle_gamma   90.00
#
_symmetry.space_group_name_H-M   'P 1'
#
loop_
_entity.id
_entity.type
_entity.pdbx_description
1 polymer ?
#
loop_
_entity_poly.entity_id
_entity_poly.type
_entity_poly.pdbx_seq_one_letter_code
_entity_poly.pdbx_strand_id
1 'polypeptide(L)'
;MADAQDPKTAGDRPQPKIKLYWLDKSRSQRIVWLLCERLPGGARLVPRRWQEGREGEVGGETEAWLRYQYYLHYTEGSLMPILVMTLVLSRLKSSQVPFLVRPITSAAANAVLANYVFPNAQKHLAMLEAQLASSGGRYLCGDALTAADVLMSFPLLAAKDRWDSMGAWPGGSWAAAHPRVAEYVARLENEPGYKRSIAKIVEIDGGYSSSL
;
A
#
# COMPACT_ATOMS: atom_id res chain seq x y z
N MET A 1 59.11 34.69 -23.86
CA MET A 1 58.04 35.36 -23.08
C MET A 1 56.73 34.67 -23.46
N ALA A 2 56.09 34.08 -22.44
CA ALA A 2 54.73 33.53 -22.37
C ALA A 2 54.19 32.68 -23.54
N ASP A 3 54.09 31.39 -23.24
CA ASP A 3 53.35 30.35 -23.97
C ASP A 3 51.84 30.66 -23.98
N ALA A 4 51.20 30.54 -25.14
CA ALA A 4 49.77 30.77 -25.31
C ALA A 4 49.00 29.52 -24.84
N GLN A 5 48.21 29.66 -23.77
CA GLN A 5 47.27 28.61 -23.37
C GLN A 5 46.01 28.67 -24.24
N ASP A 6 45.78 27.58 -24.99
CA ASP A 6 44.56 27.33 -25.74
C ASP A 6 43.30 27.41 -24.85
N PRO A 7 42.21 28.06 -25.31
CA PRO A 7 40.94 28.05 -24.60
C PRO A 7 40.34 26.65 -24.71
N LYS A 8 40.30 25.90 -23.59
CA LYS A 8 39.54 24.66 -23.50
C LYS A 8 38.11 24.90 -23.98
N THR A 9 37.77 24.34 -25.13
CA THR A 9 36.44 24.37 -25.73
C THR A 9 35.43 23.82 -24.72
N ALA A 10 34.36 24.57 -24.46
CA ALA A 10 33.31 24.20 -23.51
C ALA A 10 32.51 22.93 -23.91
N GLY A 11 32.85 22.29 -25.03
CA GLY A 11 32.14 21.16 -25.63
C GLY A 11 32.47 19.79 -25.04
N ASP A 12 33.49 19.66 -24.19
CA ASP A 12 33.98 18.35 -23.72
C ASP A 12 33.55 17.99 -22.27
N ARG A 13 32.62 18.75 -21.69
CA ARG A 13 32.00 18.39 -20.42
C ARG A 13 30.90 17.36 -20.67
N PRO A 14 30.94 16.17 -20.04
CA PRO A 14 29.86 15.19 -20.18
C PRO A 14 28.56 15.85 -19.77
N GLN A 15 27.62 15.96 -20.72
CA GLN A 15 26.33 16.57 -20.42
C GLN A 15 25.62 15.74 -19.33
N PRO A 16 24.98 16.39 -18.34
CA PRO A 16 24.25 15.68 -17.31
C PRO A 16 23.14 14.85 -17.96
N LYS A 17 23.20 13.52 -17.78
CA LYS A 17 22.12 12.62 -18.20
C LYS A 17 20.94 12.79 -17.24
N ILE A 18 19.99 13.64 -17.61
CA ILE A 18 18.72 13.80 -16.89
C ILE A 18 17.76 12.71 -17.38
N LYS A 19 17.30 11.83 -16.48
CA LYS A 19 16.22 10.88 -16.76
C LYS A 19 14.93 11.41 -16.14
N LEU A 20 13.96 11.76 -16.99
CA LEU A 20 12.64 12.19 -16.56
C LEU A 20 11.73 10.97 -16.35
N TYR A 21 11.12 10.85 -15.18
CA TYR A 21 10.10 9.84 -14.89
C TYR A 21 8.74 10.53 -14.84
N TRP A 22 7.85 10.20 -15.79
CA TRP A 22 6.51 10.79 -15.83
C TRP A 22 5.57 10.04 -14.88
N LEU A 23 5.46 10.53 -13.65
CA LEU A 23 4.70 9.86 -12.59
C LEU A 23 3.24 10.32 -12.47
N ASP A 24 2.84 11.43 -13.11
CA ASP A 24 1.49 12.01 -13.00
C ASP A 24 0.34 11.08 -13.45
N LYS A 25 0.66 10.02 -14.18
CA LYS A 25 -0.30 8.97 -14.59
C LYS A 25 0.14 7.57 -14.15
N SER A 26 1.08 7.51 -13.21
CA SER A 26 1.60 6.25 -12.68
C SER A 26 0.83 5.80 -11.45
N ARG A 27 0.64 4.49 -11.34
CA ARG A 27 0.09 3.82 -10.17
C ARG A 27 1.10 3.84 -9.01
N SER A 28 0.65 3.81 -7.76
CA SER A 28 1.54 3.84 -6.59
C SER A 28 2.58 2.72 -6.63
N GLN A 29 2.22 1.55 -7.15
CA GLN A 29 3.15 0.43 -7.35
C GLN A 29 4.36 0.78 -8.22
N ARG A 30 4.18 1.59 -9.29
CA ARG A 30 5.29 2.05 -10.14
C ARG A 30 6.16 3.07 -9.44
N ILE A 31 5.55 3.94 -8.64
CA ILE A 31 6.27 4.93 -7.84
C ILE A 31 7.13 4.20 -6.82
N VAL A 32 6.55 3.27 -6.06
CA VAL A 32 7.27 2.49 -5.06
C VAL A 32 8.38 1.64 -5.68
N TRP A 33 8.11 1.00 -6.82
CA TRP A 33 9.14 0.29 -7.59
C TRP A 33 10.30 1.21 -7.97
N LEU A 34 10.00 2.41 -8.50
CA LEU A 34 11.02 3.38 -8.88
C LEU A 34 11.83 3.85 -7.68
N LEU A 35 11.19 4.10 -6.53
CA LEU A 35 11.88 4.49 -5.30
C LEU A 35 12.81 3.38 -4.81
N CYS A 36 12.38 2.12 -4.86
CA CYS A 36 13.24 0.99 -4.48
C CYS A 36 14.45 0.84 -5.41
N GLU A 37 14.25 1.06 -6.71
CA GLU A 37 15.28 0.93 -7.73
C GLU A 37 16.29 2.10 -7.72
N ARG A 38 15.83 3.32 -7.40
CA ARG A 38 16.63 4.54 -7.61
C ARG A 38 17.13 5.19 -6.34
N LEU A 39 16.48 5.01 -5.19
CA LEU A 39 16.93 5.65 -3.97
C LEU A 39 17.98 4.80 -3.24
N PRO A 40 18.99 5.45 -2.62
CA PRO A 40 19.95 4.77 -1.77
C PRO A 40 19.26 3.95 -0.67
N GLY A 41 19.61 2.67 -0.59
CA GLY A 41 19.01 1.74 0.37
C GLY A 41 17.60 1.26 0.01
N GLY A 42 17.03 1.63 -1.14
CA GLY A 42 15.72 1.16 -1.59
C GLY A 42 15.66 -0.35 -1.83
N ALA A 43 16.76 -0.92 -2.35
CA ALA A 43 16.89 -2.36 -2.62
C ALA A 43 16.66 -3.24 -1.37
N ARG A 44 16.80 -2.71 -0.15
CA ARG A 44 16.53 -3.46 1.10
C ARG A 44 15.05 -3.82 1.28
N LEU A 45 14.14 -3.13 0.58
CA LEU A 45 12.71 -3.37 0.62
C LEU A 45 12.24 -4.35 -0.47
N VAL A 46 13.19 -4.92 -1.22
CA VAL A 46 12.94 -5.83 -2.33
C VAL A 46 13.51 -7.21 -1.95
N PRO A 47 12.68 -8.26 -1.82
CA PRO A 47 13.19 -9.58 -1.48
C PRO A 47 14.04 -10.16 -2.59
N ARG A 48 14.91 -11.11 -2.24
CA ARG A 48 15.77 -11.82 -3.20
C ARG A 48 14.88 -12.48 -4.26
N ARG A 49 15.09 -12.13 -5.54
CA ARG A 49 14.29 -12.67 -6.65
C ARG A 49 14.49 -14.15 -6.87
N TRP A 50 15.75 -14.60 -6.98
CA TRP A 50 16.09 -15.96 -7.41
C TRP A 50 16.52 -16.82 -6.23
N GLN A 51 16.14 -18.09 -6.25
CA GLN A 51 16.77 -19.13 -5.43
C GLN A 51 18.23 -19.31 -5.85
N GLU A 52 19.06 -19.76 -4.93
CA GLU A 52 20.50 -19.91 -5.17
C GLU A 52 20.77 -20.97 -6.25
N GLY A 53 21.51 -20.58 -7.29
CA GLY A 53 21.86 -21.44 -8.42
C GLY A 53 20.75 -21.62 -9.45
N ARG A 54 19.64 -20.88 -9.33
CA ARG A 54 18.48 -20.93 -10.27
C ARG A 54 18.19 -19.59 -10.93
N GLU A 55 19.19 -18.73 -11.02
CA GLU A 55 19.08 -17.40 -11.60
C GLU A 55 18.65 -17.44 -13.08
N GLY A 56 17.49 -16.87 -13.39
CA GLY A 56 16.99 -16.77 -14.77
C GLY A 56 16.20 -18.00 -15.25
N GLU A 57 16.07 -19.03 -14.43
CA GLU A 57 15.24 -20.20 -14.74
C GLU A 57 13.76 -19.92 -14.48
N VAL A 58 12.89 -20.42 -15.35
CA VAL A 58 11.43 -20.37 -15.11
C VAL A 58 11.10 -21.17 -13.85
N GLY A 59 10.47 -20.52 -12.86
CA GLY A 59 10.17 -21.14 -11.57
C GLY A 59 11.40 -21.23 -10.64
N GLY A 60 12.48 -20.51 -10.96
CA GLY A 60 13.62 -20.30 -10.07
C GLY A 60 13.39 -19.18 -9.04
N GLU A 61 12.27 -18.44 -9.13
CA GLU A 61 11.97 -17.36 -8.20
C GLU A 61 11.73 -17.84 -6.77
N THR A 62 12.00 -16.99 -5.79
CA THR A 62 11.67 -17.25 -4.38
C THR A 62 10.18 -16.98 -4.12
N GLU A 63 9.60 -17.70 -3.16
CA GLU A 63 8.23 -17.45 -2.68
C GLU A 63 8.03 -16.00 -2.20
N ALA A 64 9.03 -15.45 -1.49
CA ALA A 64 9.02 -14.06 -1.04
C ALA A 64 8.90 -13.08 -2.22
N TRP A 65 9.61 -13.33 -3.31
CA TRP A 65 9.53 -12.51 -4.53
C TRP A 65 8.17 -12.62 -5.22
N LEU A 66 7.61 -13.82 -5.34
CA LEU A 66 6.30 -14.03 -5.95
C LEU A 66 5.19 -13.30 -5.16
N ARG A 67 5.23 -13.43 -3.82
CA ARG A 67 4.33 -12.69 -2.92
C ARG A 67 4.51 -11.18 -3.05
N TYR A 68 5.75 -10.71 -3.09
CA TYR A 68 6.06 -9.30 -3.28
C TYR A 68 5.44 -8.73 -4.56
N GLN A 69 5.61 -9.42 -5.69
CA GLN A 69 4.99 -9.01 -6.96
C GLN A 69 3.46 -8.99 -6.86
N TYR A 70 2.87 -10.02 -6.26
CA TYR A 70 1.42 -10.08 -6.05
C TYR A 70 0.90 -8.88 -5.25
N TYR A 71 1.50 -8.59 -4.11
CA TYR A 71 1.01 -7.55 -3.19
C TYR A 71 1.27 -6.12 -3.67
N LEU A 72 2.33 -5.89 -4.46
CA LEU A 72 2.51 -4.61 -5.16
C LEU A 72 1.29 -4.25 -6.03
N HIS A 73 0.61 -5.23 -6.62
CA HIS A 73 -0.56 -5.01 -7.46
C HIS A 73 -1.89 -5.13 -6.70
N TYR A 74 -1.97 -6.07 -5.76
CA TYR A 74 -3.18 -6.38 -5.00
C TYR A 74 -3.78 -5.16 -4.28
N THR A 75 -2.91 -4.31 -3.73
CA THR A 75 -3.31 -3.12 -2.95
C THR A 75 -4.30 -2.25 -3.72
N GLU A 76 -3.94 -1.84 -4.95
CA GLU A 76 -4.80 -0.99 -5.79
C GLU A 76 -5.79 -1.80 -6.63
N GLY A 77 -5.42 -3.02 -7.03
CA GLY A 77 -6.24 -3.84 -7.92
C GLY A 77 -7.46 -4.46 -7.25
N SER A 78 -7.38 -4.70 -5.94
CA SER A 78 -8.37 -5.54 -5.24
C SER A 78 -8.82 -4.97 -3.90
N LEU A 79 -7.91 -4.56 -3.02
CA LEU A 79 -8.28 -4.14 -1.67
C LEU A 79 -8.82 -2.70 -1.59
N MET A 80 -8.10 -1.72 -2.15
CA MET A 80 -8.52 -0.31 -2.16
C MET A 80 -9.90 -0.07 -2.81
N PRO A 81 -10.31 -0.75 -3.90
CA PRO A 81 -11.65 -0.59 -4.47
C PRO A 81 -12.79 -0.78 -3.47
N ILE A 82 -12.64 -1.68 -2.48
CA ILE A 82 -13.65 -1.90 -1.42
C ILE A 82 -13.77 -0.68 -0.52
N LEU A 83 -12.64 -0.08 -0.17
CA LEU A 83 -12.59 1.12 0.67
C LEU A 83 -13.17 2.33 -0.06
N VAL A 84 -12.82 2.49 -1.34
CA VAL A 84 -13.39 3.55 -2.19
C VAL A 84 -14.90 3.38 -2.31
N MET A 85 -15.40 2.16 -2.54
CA MET A 85 -16.84 1.91 -2.58
C MET A 85 -17.51 2.26 -1.24
N THR A 86 -16.89 1.92 -0.12
CA THR A 86 -17.38 2.30 1.21
C THR A 86 -17.47 3.83 1.36
N LEU A 87 -16.45 4.55 0.90
CA LEU A 87 -16.42 6.02 0.91
C LEU A 87 -17.54 6.60 0.03
N VAL A 88 -17.74 6.08 -1.18
CA VAL A 88 -18.83 6.49 -2.08
C VAL A 88 -20.20 6.28 -1.42
N LEU A 89 -20.44 5.10 -0.84
CA LEU A 89 -21.70 4.80 -0.14
C LEU A 89 -21.92 5.70 1.08
N SER A 90 -20.86 6.14 1.75
CA SER A 90 -20.98 7.07 2.88
C SER A 90 -21.51 8.45 2.46
N ARG A 91 -21.23 8.90 1.22
CA ARG A 91 -21.75 10.17 0.70
C ARG A 91 -23.27 10.14 0.51
N LEU A 92 -23.83 8.99 0.16
CA LEU A 92 -25.29 8.79 0.04
C LEU A 92 -26.01 8.91 1.40
N LYS A 93 -25.28 8.79 2.50
CA LYS A 93 -25.79 8.92 3.87
C LYS A 93 -25.52 10.29 4.48
N SER A 94 -24.81 11.17 3.77
CA SER A 94 -24.36 12.46 4.30
C SER A 94 -25.48 13.49 4.42
N SER A 95 -25.19 14.59 5.11
CA SER A 95 -26.08 15.76 5.20
C SER A 95 -26.24 16.52 3.87
N GLN A 96 -25.42 16.20 2.86
CA GLN A 96 -25.56 16.78 1.51
C GLN A 96 -26.78 16.24 0.76
N VAL A 97 -27.34 15.11 1.21
CA VAL A 97 -28.57 14.54 0.65
C VAL A 97 -29.78 15.16 1.38
N PRO A 98 -30.77 15.73 0.67
CA PRO A 98 -31.95 16.34 1.28
C PRO A 98 -32.67 15.38 2.24
N PHE A 99 -33.09 15.89 3.40
CA PHE A 99 -33.61 15.08 4.50
C PHE A 99 -34.76 14.13 4.08
N LEU A 100 -35.63 14.56 3.15
CA LEU A 100 -36.77 13.76 2.69
C LEU A 100 -36.37 12.50 1.91
N VAL A 101 -35.28 12.55 1.13
CA VAL A 101 -34.82 11.42 0.30
C VAL A 101 -33.67 10.63 0.93
N ARG A 102 -33.05 11.17 1.98
CA ARG A 102 -31.94 10.54 2.71
C ARG A 102 -32.27 9.14 3.27
N PRO A 103 -33.47 8.85 3.81
CA PRO A 103 -33.80 7.50 4.29
C PRO A 103 -33.72 6.44 3.18
N ILE A 104 -34.21 6.76 1.99
CA ILE A 104 -34.25 5.83 0.84
C ILE A 104 -32.83 5.57 0.33
N THR A 105 -32.06 6.64 0.12
CA THR A 105 -30.65 6.54 -0.32
C THR A 105 -29.77 5.84 0.71
N SER A 106 -30.02 6.06 2.01
CA SER A 106 -29.33 5.35 3.10
C SER A 106 -29.68 3.87 3.12
N ALA A 107 -30.94 3.49 2.90
CA ALA A 107 -31.37 2.10 2.81
C ALA A 107 -30.72 1.39 1.61
N ALA A 108 -30.70 2.03 0.44
CA ALA A 108 -30.00 1.51 -0.73
C ALA A 108 -28.50 1.34 -0.47
N ALA A 109 -27.85 2.33 0.15
CA ALA A 109 -26.43 2.26 0.49
C ALA A 109 -26.13 1.13 1.50
N ASN A 110 -27.01 0.92 2.48
CA ASN A 110 -26.90 -0.19 3.43
C ASN A 110 -27.05 -1.56 2.74
N ALA A 111 -27.97 -1.68 1.76
CA ALA A 111 -28.13 -2.91 1.01
C ALA A 111 -26.89 -3.25 0.18
N VAL A 112 -26.27 -2.25 -0.48
CA VAL A 112 -25.02 -2.47 -1.23
C VAL A 112 -23.87 -2.86 -0.28
N LEU A 113 -23.76 -2.17 0.88
CA LEU A 113 -22.77 -2.49 1.90
C LEU A 113 -22.91 -3.95 2.36
N ALA A 114 -24.12 -4.37 2.75
CA ALA A 114 -24.38 -5.70 3.30
C ALA A 114 -24.22 -6.83 2.28
N ASN A 115 -24.64 -6.62 1.03
CA ASN A 115 -24.66 -7.69 0.02
C ASN A 115 -23.38 -7.79 -0.81
N TYR A 116 -22.59 -6.71 -0.92
CA TYR A 116 -21.42 -6.68 -1.80
C TYR A 116 -20.14 -6.26 -1.10
N VAL A 117 -20.15 -5.14 -0.36
CA VAL A 117 -18.90 -4.60 0.21
C VAL A 117 -18.42 -5.44 1.38
N PHE A 118 -19.30 -5.70 2.36
CA PHE A 118 -18.95 -6.42 3.57
C PHE A 118 -18.54 -7.89 3.32
N PRO A 119 -19.26 -8.68 2.49
CA PRO A 119 -18.81 -10.04 2.17
C PRO A 119 -17.46 -10.08 1.46
N ASN A 120 -17.14 -9.07 0.64
CA ASN A 120 -15.81 -8.96 0.04
C ASN A 120 -14.76 -8.56 1.08
N ALA A 121 -15.04 -7.60 1.97
CA ALA A 121 -14.14 -7.26 3.07
C ALA A 121 -13.77 -8.51 3.91
N GLN A 122 -14.76 -9.35 4.26
CA GLN A 122 -14.52 -10.62 4.94
C GLN A 122 -13.60 -11.55 4.16
N LYS A 123 -13.84 -11.73 2.85
CA LYS A 123 -12.98 -12.57 1.99
C LYS A 123 -11.55 -12.03 1.92
N HIS A 124 -11.37 -10.72 1.81
CA HIS A 124 -10.06 -10.10 1.75
C HIS A 124 -9.29 -10.24 3.06
N LEU A 125 -9.92 -9.98 4.21
CA LEU A 125 -9.26 -10.17 5.50
C LEU A 125 -8.97 -11.65 5.80
N ALA A 126 -9.88 -12.56 5.46
CA ALA A 126 -9.64 -14.01 5.58
C ALA A 126 -8.48 -14.47 4.68
N MET A 127 -8.39 -13.94 3.45
CA MET A 127 -7.27 -14.24 2.55
C MET A 127 -5.94 -13.71 3.12
N LEU A 128 -5.91 -12.48 3.63
CA LEU A 128 -4.71 -11.92 4.26
C LEU A 128 -4.30 -12.69 5.52
N GLU A 129 -5.25 -13.12 6.35
CA GLU A 129 -5.02 -13.95 7.53
C GLU A 129 -4.30 -15.26 7.14
N ALA A 130 -4.80 -15.96 6.11
CA ALA A 130 -4.19 -17.19 5.59
C ALA A 130 -2.81 -16.94 4.95
N GLN A 131 -2.64 -15.80 4.28
CA GLN A 131 -1.39 -15.45 3.64
C GLN A 131 -0.29 -15.08 4.64
N LEU A 132 -0.65 -14.39 5.72
CA LEU A 132 0.24 -14.15 6.87
C LEU A 132 0.58 -15.44 7.61
N ALA A 133 -0.37 -16.37 7.75
CA ALA A 133 -0.10 -17.67 8.35
C ALA A 133 0.92 -18.51 7.55
N SER A 134 0.95 -18.35 6.23
CA SER A 134 1.82 -19.11 5.32
C SER A 134 3.05 -18.36 4.82
N SER A 135 3.26 -17.10 5.23
CA SER A 135 4.35 -16.27 4.70
C SER A 135 5.75 -16.70 5.18
N GLY A 136 5.83 -17.52 6.23
CA GLY A 136 7.09 -17.95 6.82
C GLY A 136 7.78 -16.87 7.67
N GLY A 137 7.07 -15.79 8.04
CA GLY A 137 7.61 -14.74 8.89
C GLY A 137 6.55 -13.75 9.36
N ARG A 138 7.00 -12.57 9.76
CA ARG A 138 6.14 -11.51 10.35
C ARG A 138 5.49 -10.58 9.32
N TYR A 139 5.82 -10.66 8.04
CA TYR A 139 5.27 -9.82 6.98
C TYR A 139 4.66 -10.66 5.86
N LEU A 140 4.02 -10.04 4.88
CA LEU A 140 3.34 -10.76 3.79
C LEU A 140 4.32 -11.51 2.87
N CYS A 141 5.58 -11.06 2.82
CA CYS A 141 6.62 -11.59 1.95
C CYS A 141 7.75 -12.32 2.71
N GLY A 142 7.52 -12.73 3.95
CA GLY A 142 8.53 -13.38 4.80
C GLY A 142 8.78 -12.63 6.10
N ASP A 143 10.00 -12.66 6.63
CA ASP A 143 10.31 -12.02 7.92
C ASP A 143 10.77 -10.56 7.82
N ALA A 144 11.14 -10.10 6.62
CA ALA A 144 11.59 -8.73 6.40
C ALA A 144 10.46 -7.83 5.86
N LEU A 145 10.43 -6.58 6.33
CA LEU A 145 9.57 -5.54 5.76
C LEU A 145 9.94 -5.29 4.29
N THR A 146 8.94 -5.32 3.41
CA THR A 146 9.11 -5.03 1.98
C THR A 146 8.30 -3.84 1.52
N ALA A 147 8.55 -3.38 0.29
CA ALA A 147 7.79 -2.30 -0.32
C ALA A 147 6.30 -2.68 -0.53
N ALA A 148 6.00 -3.99 -0.64
CA ALA A 148 4.62 -4.48 -0.67
C ALA A 148 3.89 -4.23 0.66
N ASP A 149 4.57 -4.44 1.79
CA ASP A 149 4.02 -4.15 3.11
C ASP A 149 3.77 -2.65 3.31
N VAL A 150 4.69 -1.81 2.79
CA VAL A 150 4.51 -0.35 2.79
C VAL A 150 3.26 0.06 2.01
N LEU A 151 3.01 -0.51 0.82
CA LEU A 151 1.77 -0.24 0.07
C LEU A 151 0.53 -0.75 0.79
N MET A 152 0.58 -1.99 1.29
CA MET A 152 -0.53 -2.63 2.01
C MET A 152 -0.89 -1.90 3.31
N SER A 153 0.07 -1.20 3.92
CA SER A 153 -0.17 -0.42 5.14
C SER A 153 -1.27 0.61 4.97
N PHE A 154 -1.35 1.27 3.81
CA PHE A 154 -2.30 2.35 3.59
C PHE A 154 -3.77 1.91 3.70
N PRO A 155 -4.28 0.97 2.88
CA PRO A 155 -5.68 0.56 2.98
C PRO A 155 -6.00 -0.07 4.35
N LEU A 156 -5.06 -0.82 4.94
CA LEU A 156 -5.31 -1.50 6.21
C LEU A 156 -5.41 -0.50 7.37
N LEU A 157 -4.48 0.45 7.46
CA LEU A 157 -4.49 1.49 8.50
C LEU A 157 -5.64 2.48 8.29
N ALA A 158 -5.96 2.83 7.05
CA ALA A 158 -7.04 3.77 6.76
C ALA A 158 -8.44 3.21 7.05
N ALA A 159 -8.59 1.88 7.05
CA ALA A 159 -9.85 1.21 7.30
C ALA A 159 -9.98 0.61 8.70
N LYS A 160 -8.90 0.58 9.50
CA LYS A 160 -8.86 -0.14 10.79
C LYS A 160 -9.99 0.26 11.74
N ASP A 161 -10.33 1.55 11.78
CA ASP A 161 -11.38 2.09 12.66
C ASP A 161 -12.80 1.93 12.09
N ARG A 162 -12.92 1.45 10.85
CA ARG A 162 -14.17 1.36 10.09
C ARG A 162 -14.60 -0.07 9.82
N TRP A 163 -13.71 -1.05 9.89
CA TRP A 163 -14.03 -2.45 9.60
C TRP A 163 -15.21 -2.96 10.43
N ASP A 164 -15.26 -2.63 11.72
CA ASP A 164 -16.37 -3.06 12.60
C ASP A 164 -17.70 -2.39 12.26
N SER A 165 -17.68 -1.22 11.63
CA SER A 165 -18.89 -0.52 11.18
C SER A 165 -19.51 -1.11 9.92
N MET A 166 -18.81 -2.00 9.21
CA MET A 166 -19.29 -2.56 7.94
C MET A 166 -20.29 -3.70 8.12
N GLY A 167 -20.25 -4.39 9.27
CA GLY A 167 -21.12 -5.53 9.54
C GLY A 167 -20.66 -6.35 10.75
N ALA A 168 -21.39 -7.43 11.03
CA ALA A 168 -21.09 -8.30 12.17
C ALA A 168 -19.94 -9.27 11.86
N TRP A 169 -18.90 -9.23 12.68
CA TRP A 169 -17.74 -10.11 12.57
C TRP A 169 -17.83 -11.32 13.51
N PRO A 170 -17.32 -12.50 13.12
CA PRO A 170 -17.09 -13.60 14.05
C PRO A 170 -16.22 -13.13 15.23
N GLY A 171 -16.62 -13.42 16.46
CA GLY A 171 -15.90 -12.96 17.65
C GLY A 171 -16.11 -11.48 17.99
N GLY A 172 -17.02 -10.77 17.32
CA GLY A 172 -17.49 -9.43 17.70
C GLY A 172 -16.71 -8.26 17.09
N SER A 173 -15.52 -8.49 16.54
CA SER A 173 -14.75 -7.47 15.80
C SER A 173 -13.93 -8.10 14.68
N TRP A 174 -13.53 -7.30 13.69
CA TRP A 174 -12.65 -7.74 12.60
C TRP A 174 -11.31 -8.25 13.13
N ALA A 175 -10.80 -7.63 14.20
CA ALA A 175 -9.54 -8.01 14.82
C ALA A 175 -9.64 -9.36 15.55
N ALA A 176 -10.78 -9.64 16.19
CA ALA A 176 -11.05 -10.96 16.76
C ALA A 176 -11.24 -12.05 15.69
N ALA A 177 -11.85 -11.70 14.55
CA ALA A 177 -12.01 -12.61 13.42
C ALA A 177 -10.69 -12.92 12.68
N HIS A 178 -9.75 -11.95 12.66
CA HIS A 178 -8.51 -11.99 11.90
C HIS A 178 -7.31 -11.51 12.73
N PRO A 179 -6.89 -12.30 13.75
CA PRO A 179 -5.88 -11.87 14.72
C PRO A 179 -4.50 -11.64 14.12
N ARG A 180 -4.07 -12.41 13.10
CA ARG A 180 -2.76 -12.17 12.45
C ARG A 180 -2.79 -10.89 11.63
N VAL A 181 -3.91 -10.60 10.96
CA VAL A 181 -4.07 -9.31 10.27
C VAL A 181 -4.02 -8.17 11.29
N ALA A 182 -4.71 -8.29 12.42
CA ALA A 182 -4.66 -7.27 13.47
C ALA A 182 -3.24 -7.04 14.00
N GLU A 183 -2.49 -8.12 14.28
CA GLU A 183 -1.09 -8.04 14.70
C GLU A 183 -0.21 -7.40 13.62
N TYR A 184 -0.44 -7.75 12.35
CA TYR A 184 0.26 -7.17 11.21
C TYR A 184 -0.01 -5.67 11.06
N VAL A 185 -1.26 -5.22 11.19
CA VAL A 185 -1.62 -3.80 11.18
C VAL A 185 -0.92 -3.05 12.32
N ALA A 186 -0.96 -3.59 13.53
CA ALA A 186 -0.27 -3.01 14.68
C ALA A 186 1.25 -2.93 14.47
N ARG A 187 1.85 -3.93 13.82
CA ARG A 187 3.27 -3.94 13.47
C ARG A 187 3.60 -2.82 12.47
N LEU A 188 2.82 -2.69 11.40
CA LEU A 188 3.00 -1.65 10.39
C LEU A 188 2.87 -0.24 10.97
N GLU A 189 1.89 -0.02 11.85
CA GLU A 189 1.72 1.26 12.56
C GLU A 189 2.90 1.58 13.47
N ASN A 190 3.57 0.56 14.00
CA ASN A 190 4.72 0.72 14.88
C ASN A 190 6.07 0.78 14.17
N GLU A 191 6.10 0.59 12.85
CA GLU A 191 7.32 0.68 12.06
C GLU A 191 8.00 2.05 12.23
N PRO A 192 9.32 2.09 12.50
CA PRO A 192 10.06 3.35 12.59
C PRO A 192 9.94 4.18 11.31
N GLY A 193 9.84 3.53 10.15
CA GLY A 193 9.63 4.20 8.86
C GLY A 193 8.29 4.94 8.80
N TYR A 194 7.21 4.29 9.24
CA TYR A 194 5.87 4.87 9.28
C TYR A 194 5.78 6.04 10.27
N LYS A 195 6.30 5.87 11.50
CA LYS A 195 6.31 6.95 12.50
C LYS A 195 7.06 8.19 12.01
N ARG A 196 8.18 8.00 11.31
CA ARG A 196 8.92 9.12 10.69
C ARG A 196 8.13 9.78 9.57
N SER A 197 7.40 9.02 8.76
CA SER A 197 6.56 9.64 7.72
C SER A 197 5.43 10.45 8.33
N ILE A 198 4.80 9.99 9.41
CA ILE A 198 3.80 10.75 10.15
C ILE A 198 4.39 12.04 10.73
N ALA A 199 5.55 11.96 11.39
CA ALA A 199 6.22 13.15 11.91
C ALA A 199 6.50 14.17 10.79
N LYS A 200 6.88 13.70 9.60
CA LYS A 200 7.11 14.59 8.46
C LYS A 200 5.83 15.23 7.91
N ILE A 201 4.73 14.48 7.87
CA ILE A 201 3.41 15.03 7.49
C ILE A 201 3.00 16.12 8.48
N VAL A 202 3.12 15.88 9.78
CA VAL A 202 2.79 16.88 10.80
C VAL A 202 3.67 18.13 10.68
N GLU A 203 4.96 17.97 10.37
CA GLU A 203 5.88 19.10 10.14
C GLU A 203 5.44 19.98 8.95
N ILE A 204 4.93 19.38 7.87
CA ILE A 204 4.55 20.09 6.65
C ILE A 204 3.12 20.64 6.72
N ASP A 205 2.18 19.80 7.15
CA ASP A 205 0.74 20.04 7.04
C ASP A 205 0.09 20.43 8.38
N GLY A 206 0.84 20.43 9.48
CA GLY A 206 0.38 20.84 10.83
C GLY A 206 -0.47 19.80 11.57
N GLY A 207 -0.77 18.65 10.95
CA GLY A 207 -1.55 17.57 11.56
C GLY A 207 -1.55 16.30 10.72
N TYR A 208 -2.02 15.20 11.32
CA TYR A 208 -2.17 13.91 10.63
C TYR A 208 -3.48 13.23 11.04
N SER A 209 -4.20 12.68 10.05
CA SER A 209 -5.26 11.70 10.27
C SER A 209 -5.05 10.53 9.32
N SER A 210 -5.09 9.30 9.86
CA SER A 210 -5.07 8.08 9.06
C SER A 210 -6.44 7.75 8.46
N SER A 211 -7.51 8.45 8.85
CA SER A 211 -8.87 8.14 8.39
C SER A 211 -9.16 8.68 6.99
N LEU A 212 -9.77 7.84 6.13
CA LEU A 212 -10.47 8.26 4.91
C LEU A 212 -11.84 8.90 5.21
#